data_AF-A0A8H9XEU3-F1
#
_entry.id   AF-A0A8H9XEU3-F1
#
_cell.length_a   1.000
_cell.length_b   1.000
_cell.length_c   1.000
_cell.angle_alpha   90.00
_cell.angle_beta   90.00
_cell.angle_gamma   90.00
#
_symmetry.space_group_name_H-M   'P 1'
#
loop_
_entity.id
_entity.type
_entity.pdbx_description
1 polymer ?
#
loop_
_entity_poly.entity_id
_entity_poly.type
_entity_poly.pdbx_seq_one_letter_code
_entity_poly.pdbx_strand_id
1 'polypeptide(L)'
;MAGPTPFAEASAERDTVPTRSTRGANMAPTQADFVLGELLRQKRLAAGISQQQLAEACGITFQQVQKYERAANRISVSRLMAISAALGTTASAMVTEVEARLASPGH
;
A
#
# COMPACT_ATOMS: atom_id res chain seq x y z
N MET A 1 -14.48 0.35 -42.10
CA MET A 1 -15.57 -0.23 -41.29
C MET A 1 -14.97 -0.64 -39.97
N ALA A 2 -15.03 0.27 -38.99
CA ALA A 2 -14.40 0.11 -37.68
C ALA A 2 -15.22 -0.87 -36.86
N GLY A 3 -14.65 -2.04 -36.56
CA GLY A 3 -15.18 -2.92 -35.53
C GLY A 3 -14.88 -2.32 -34.15
N PRO A 4 -15.83 -2.30 -33.20
CA PRO A 4 -15.60 -1.75 -31.89
C PRO A 4 -14.63 -2.64 -31.09
N THR A 5 -13.61 -2.03 -30.50
CA THR A 5 -12.82 -2.63 -29.42
C THR A 5 -13.73 -2.99 -28.24
N PRO A 6 -13.81 -4.25 -27.79
CA PRO A 6 -14.49 -4.56 -26.54
C PRO A 6 -13.51 -4.35 -25.38
N PHE A 7 -13.26 -3.09 -25.01
CA PHE A 7 -12.91 -2.76 -23.62
C PHE A 7 -14.21 -2.37 -22.90
N ALA A 8 -15.16 -3.31 -22.86
CA ALA A 8 -16.36 -3.21 -22.08
C ALA A 8 -16.25 -4.19 -20.90
N GLU A 9 -16.22 -3.61 -19.71
CA GLU A 9 -16.79 -4.16 -18.48
C GLU A 9 -16.37 -5.59 -18.08
N ALA A 10 -15.32 -5.66 -17.28
CA ALA A 10 -15.26 -6.66 -16.22
C ALA A 10 -15.03 -5.93 -14.90
N SER A 11 -16.14 -5.46 -14.33
CA SER A 11 -16.31 -5.27 -12.89
C SER A 11 -15.92 -6.56 -12.17
N ALA A 12 -14.64 -6.70 -11.84
CA ALA A 12 -14.16 -7.71 -10.90
C ALA A 12 -14.03 -7.06 -9.53
N GLU A 13 -15.19 -6.85 -8.92
CA GLU A 13 -15.35 -6.72 -7.49
C GLU A 13 -14.90 -8.03 -6.84
N ARG A 14 -13.58 -8.20 -6.63
CA ARG A 14 -13.01 -9.40 -5.99
C ARG A 14 -11.85 -9.02 -5.07
N ASP A 15 -12.22 -8.55 -3.89
CA ASP A 15 -11.71 -9.04 -2.59
C ASP A 15 -12.32 -8.19 -1.48
N THR A 16 -13.57 -8.45 -1.14
CA THR A 16 -14.14 -7.98 0.12
C THR A 16 -14.86 -9.14 0.80
N VAL A 17 -14.13 -9.84 1.68
CA VAL A 17 -14.78 -10.47 2.84
C VAL A 17 -15.35 -9.31 3.67
N PRO A 18 -16.67 -9.20 3.91
CA PRO A 18 -17.21 -8.17 4.77
C PRO A 18 -16.95 -8.61 6.21
N THR A 19 -15.76 -8.36 6.73
CA THR A 19 -15.54 -8.41 8.19
C THR A 19 -16.38 -7.29 8.78
N ARG A 20 -17.45 -7.67 9.52
CA ARG A 20 -18.25 -6.76 10.35
C ARG A 20 -17.31 -5.84 11.12
N SER A 21 -17.39 -4.54 10.83
CA SER A 21 -16.68 -3.50 11.54
C SER A 21 -17.14 -3.50 13.00
N THR A 22 -16.31 -4.03 13.89
CA THR A 22 -16.22 -3.48 15.25
C THR A 22 -15.77 -2.04 15.10
N ARG A 23 -16.74 -1.12 14.99
CA ARG A 23 -16.50 0.30 15.25
C ARG A 23 -16.00 0.40 16.68
N GLY A 24 -14.70 0.60 16.87
CA GLY A 24 -14.12 0.73 18.20
C GLY A 24 -12.62 0.90 18.21
N ALA A 25 -12.20 2.07 18.72
CA ALA A 25 -10.87 2.46 19.17
C ALA A 25 -9.78 2.71 18.11
N ASN A 26 -9.51 4.01 17.89
CA ASN A 26 -8.33 4.57 17.21
C ASN A 26 -8.39 4.66 15.67
N MET A 27 -9.21 5.61 15.16
CA MET A 27 -9.33 5.89 13.72
C MET A 27 -8.26 6.83 13.15
N ALA A 28 -7.47 7.49 13.99
CA ALA A 28 -6.43 8.38 13.50
C ALA A 28 -5.15 7.57 13.14
N PRO A 29 -4.58 7.76 11.94
CA PRO A 29 -3.28 7.18 11.61
C PRO A 29 -2.21 7.68 12.59
N THR A 30 -1.38 6.76 13.05
CA THR A 30 -0.24 7.08 13.92
C THR A 30 0.89 7.71 13.13
N GLN A 31 1.85 8.36 13.80
CA GLN A 31 3.04 8.88 13.13
C GLN A 31 3.82 7.76 12.40
N ALA A 32 3.84 6.55 12.94
CA ALA A 32 4.42 5.39 12.29
C ALA A 32 3.71 5.04 10.97
N ASP A 33 2.37 5.13 10.92
CA ASP A 33 1.61 4.88 9.69
C ASP A 33 1.98 5.90 8.59
N PHE A 34 2.14 7.19 8.95
CA PHE A 34 2.58 8.23 8.01
C PHE A 34 4.00 8.00 7.49
N VAL A 35 4.94 7.70 8.38
CA VAL A 35 6.34 7.43 8.01
C VAL A 35 6.42 6.20 7.11
N LEU A 36 5.64 5.15 7.40
CA LEU A 36 5.56 3.95 6.57
C LEU A 36 4.98 4.25 5.19
N GLY A 37 3.92 5.05 5.10
CA GLY A 37 3.31 5.45 3.82
C GLY A 37 4.29 6.21 2.92
N GLU A 38 5.02 7.17 3.49
CA GLU A 38 6.04 7.92 2.76
C GLU A 38 7.24 7.05 2.36
N LEU A 39 7.71 6.18 3.27
CA LEU A 39 8.76 5.22 2.94
C LEU A 39 8.35 4.29 1.79
N LEU A 40 7.11 3.80 1.81
CA LEU A 40 6.57 2.96 0.74
C LEU A 40 6.62 3.69 -0.61
N ARG A 41 6.14 4.94 -0.65
CA ARG A 41 6.21 5.78 -1.86
C ARG A 41 7.65 5.94 -2.34
N GLN A 42 8.59 6.23 -1.45
CA GLN A 42 10.00 6.40 -1.79
C GLN A 42 10.62 5.11 -2.35
N LYS A 43 10.38 3.97 -1.70
CA LYS A 43 10.87 2.66 -2.17
C LYS A 43 10.27 2.28 -3.52
N ARG A 44 8.97 2.55 -3.73
CA ARG A 44 8.31 2.34 -5.03
C ARG A 44 8.96 3.17 -6.14
N LEU A 45 9.20 4.46 -5.89
CA LEU A 45 9.86 5.34 -6.85
C LEU A 45 11.30 4.92 -7.13
N ALA A 46 12.05 4.50 -6.10
CA ALA A 46 13.41 3.98 -6.26
C ALA A 46 13.46 2.67 -7.06
N ALA A 47 12.42 1.83 -6.96
CA ALA A 47 12.27 0.64 -7.79
C ALA A 47 11.81 0.94 -9.23
N GLY A 48 11.48 2.20 -9.55
CA GLY A 48 11.09 2.61 -10.91
C GLY A 48 9.71 2.11 -11.35
N ILE A 49 8.88 1.64 -10.43
CA ILE A 49 7.55 1.08 -10.74
C ILE A 49 6.43 2.08 -10.41
N SER A 50 5.34 2.05 -11.18
CA SER A 50 4.13 2.81 -10.92
C SER A 50 3.32 2.22 -9.76
N GLN A 51 2.37 2.99 -9.22
CA GLN A 51 1.42 2.49 -8.21
C GLN A 51 0.58 1.32 -8.76
N GLN A 52 0.27 1.31 -10.06
CA GLN A 52 -0.51 0.25 -10.69
C GLN A 52 0.30 -1.05 -10.79
N GLN A 53 1.58 -0.95 -11.14
CA GLN A 53 2.49 -2.10 -11.16
C GLN A 53 2.70 -2.69 -9.75
N LEU A 54 2.84 -1.84 -8.73
CA LEU A 54 2.91 -2.31 -7.35
C LEU A 54 1.60 -3.00 -6.91
N ALA A 55 0.46 -2.45 -7.31
CA ALA A 55 -0.85 -3.00 -7.00
C ALA A 55 -1.03 -4.41 -7.62
N GLU A 56 -0.64 -4.56 -8.88
CA GLU A 56 -0.64 -5.83 -9.61
C GLU A 56 0.26 -6.87 -8.94
N ALA A 57 1.50 -6.49 -8.61
CA ALA A 57 2.44 -7.38 -7.92
C ALA A 57 1.95 -7.84 -6.53
N CYS A 58 1.13 -7.03 -5.86
CA CYS A 58 0.59 -7.32 -4.53
C CYS A 58 -0.83 -7.93 -4.54
N GLY A 59 -1.45 -8.07 -5.72
CA GLY A 59 -2.85 -8.50 -5.85
C GLY A 59 -3.81 -7.58 -5.09
N ILE A 60 -3.64 -6.26 -5.21
CA ILE A 60 -4.53 -5.24 -4.62
C ILE A 60 -4.93 -4.21 -5.66
N THR A 61 -5.89 -3.35 -5.34
CA THR A 61 -6.30 -2.27 -6.23
C THR A 61 -5.29 -1.11 -6.21
N PHE A 62 -5.19 -0.38 -7.31
CA PHE A 62 -4.42 0.87 -7.42
C PHE A 62 -4.81 1.88 -6.32
N GLN A 63 -6.11 2.02 -6.07
CA GLN A 63 -6.64 2.90 -5.03
C GLN A 63 -6.14 2.50 -3.64
N GLN A 64 -5.96 1.20 -3.38
CA GLN A 64 -5.44 0.73 -2.10
C GLN A 64 -3.97 1.10 -1.92
N VAL A 65 -3.15 0.99 -2.97
CA VAL A 65 -1.77 1.49 -2.96
C VAL A 65 -1.74 2.99 -2.67
N GLN A 66 -2.59 3.77 -3.33
CA GLN A 66 -2.69 5.21 -3.07
C GLN A 66 -3.08 5.53 -1.62
N LYS A 67 -4.00 4.75 -1.03
CA LYS A 67 -4.39 4.91 0.39
C LYS A 67 -3.28 4.51 1.35
N TYR A 68 -2.48 3.49 1.01
CA TYR A 68 -1.31 3.09 1.79
C TYR A 68 -0.21 4.15 1.77
N GLU A 69 0.14 4.68 0.60
CA GLU A 69 1.16 5.74 0.49
C GLU A 69 0.76 7.02 1.24
N ARG A 70 -0.54 7.29 1.37
CA ARG A 70 -1.08 8.48 2.07
C ARG A 70 -1.40 8.22 3.54
N ALA A 71 -1.13 7.02 4.05
CA ALA A 71 -1.54 6.55 5.38
C ALA A 71 -3.05 6.70 5.68
N ALA A 72 -3.88 6.78 4.63
CA ALA A 72 -5.33 6.82 4.75
C ALA A 72 -5.88 5.44 5.19
N ASN A 73 -5.15 4.37 4.84
CA ASN A 73 -5.38 3.02 5.32
C ASN A 73 -4.11 2.50 6.00
N ARG A 74 -4.27 1.87 7.17
CA ARG A 74 -3.17 1.15 7.84
C ARG A 74 -2.80 -0.09 7.03
N ILE A 75 -1.51 -0.40 7.01
CA ILE A 75 -0.96 -1.57 6.34
C ILE A 75 -0.86 -2.70 7.37
N SER A 76 -1.56 -3.82 7.14
CA SER A 76 -1.38 -5.01 7.99
C SER A 76 0.00 -5.63 7.76
N VAL A 77 0.50 -6.39 8.73
CA VAL A 77 1.78 -7.12 8.59
C VAL A 77 1.79 -8.00 7.33
N SER A 78 0.69 -8.71 7.07
CA SER A 78 0.55 -9.53 5.85
C SER A 78 0.71 -8.73 4.56
N ARG A 79 0.15 -7.52 4.50
CA ARG A 79 0.29 -6.64 3.33
C ARG A 79 1.68 -6.04 3.24
N LEU A 80 2.29 -5.65 4.37
CA LEU A 80 3.65 -5.16 4.40
C LEU A 80 4.64 -6.22 3.87
N MET A 81 4.45 -7.49 4.22
CA MET A 81 5.28 -8.59 3.71
C MET A 81 5.16 -8.74 2.19
N ALA A 82 3.94 -8.73 1.65
CA ALA A 82 3.71 -8.81 0.21
C ALA A 82 4.31 -7.62 -0.56
N ILE A 83 4.10 -6.40 -0.04
CA ILE A 83 4.65 -5.16 -0.60
C ILE A 83 6.18 -5.18 -0.57
N SER A 84 6.78 -5.60 0.55
CA SER A 84 8.23 -5.67 0.69
C SER A 84 8.84 -6.64 -0.33
N ALA A 85 8.22 -7.81 -0.51
CA ALA A 85 8.65 -8.80 -1.49
C ALA A 85 8.56 -8.24 -2.93
N ALA A 86 7.46 -7.55 -3.26
CA ALA A 86 7.30 -6.90 -4.58
C ALA A 86 8.34 -5.80 -4.84
N LEU A 87 8.83 -5.13 -3.79
CA LEU A 87 9.87 -4.11 -3.85
C LEU A 87 11.30 -4.67 -3.72
N GLY A 88 11.47 -5.99 -3.67
CA GLY A 88 12.79 -6.64 -3.52
C GLY A 88 13.46 -6.39 -2.16
N THR A 89 12.69 -6.14 -1.11
CA THR A 89 13.17 -5.91 0.26
C THR A 89 12.46 -6.82 1.27
N THR A 90 12.76 -6.67 2.56
CA THR A 90 12.09 -7.40 3.64
C THR A 90 11.21 -6.46 4.46
N ALA A 91 10.15 -7.02 5.05
CA ALA A 91 9.29 -6.26 5.98
C ALA A 91 10.11 -5.75 7.19
N SER A 92 11.06 -6.55 7.67
CA SER A 92 11.98 -6.13 8.73
C SER A 92 12.77 -4.88 8.34
N ALA A 93 13.35 -4.83 7.14
CA ALA A 93 14.11 -3.67 6.68
C ALA A 93 13.23 -2.41 6.57
N MET A 94 11.96 -2.56 6.14
CA MET A 94 11.02 -1.43 6.14
C MET A 94 10.70 -0.95 7.55
N VAL A 95 10.47 -1.86 8.50
CA VAL A 95 10.19 -1.51 9.90
C VAL A 95 11.38 -0.83 10.56
N THR A 96 12.60 -1.36 10.39
CA THR A 96 13.83 -0.74 10.91
C THR A 96 14.03 0.69 10.39
N GLU A 97 13.75 0.93 9.11
CA GLU A 97 13.81 2.27 8.52
C GLU A 97 12.72 3.20 9.09
N VAL A 98 11.51 2.70 9.33
CA VAL A 98 10.45 3.47 10.01
C VAL A 98 10.87 3.84 11.44
N GLU A 99 11.41 2.89 12.20
CA GLU A 99 11.92 3.11 13.55
C GLU A 99 13.04 4.16 13.56
N ALA A 100 13.99 4.08 12.61
CA ALA A 100 15.08 5.03 12.49
C ALA A 100 14.59 6.47 12.20
N ARG A 101 13.57 6.62 11.35
CA ARG A 101 12.94 7.91 11.05
C ARG A 101 12.17 8.49 12.23
N LEU A 102 11.50 7.64 13.01
CA LEU A 102 10.81 8.05 14.23
C LEU A 102 11.79 8.44 15.35
N ALA A 103 12.95 7.78 15.41
CA ALA A 103 14.02 8.06 16.38
C ALA A 103 14.80 9.35 16.07
N SER A 104 14.65 9.92 14.87
CA SER A 104 15.31 11.15 14.45
C SER A 104 14.32 12.30 14.25
N PRO A 105 13.69 12.83 15.33
CA PRO A 105 12.79 13.97 15.22
C PRO A 105 13.62 15.25 15.00
N GLY A 106 13.84 15.62 13.75
CA GLY A 106 14.37 16.93 13.38
C GLY A 106 15.54 16.90 12.40
N HIS A 107 15.27 17.31 11.17
CA HIS A 107 16.13 18.22 10.42
C HIS A 107 15.27 19.44 10.08
#